data_AF-A0A533RZX9-F1
#
_entry.id   AF-A0A533RZX9-F1
#
_cell.length_a   1.000
_cell.length_b   1.000
_cell.length_c   1.000
_cell.angle_alpha   90.00
_cell.angle_beta   90.00
_cell.angle_gamma   90.00
#
_symmetry.space_group_name_H-M   'P 1'
#
loop_
_entity.id
_entity.type
_entity.pdbx_description
1 polymer ?
#
loop_
_entity_poly.entity_id
_entity_poly.type
_entity_poly.pdbx_seq_one_letter_code
_entity_poly.pdbx_strand_id
1 'polypeptide(L)'
;FALVKAPWVILMADDGEVKFSARNQLKGTVQKIARGAINTDVVLALAGGTQVHAVVTNEAVTELGLKEGSPATALIKASHVVLGVPA
;
A
#
# COMPACT_ATOMS: atom_id res chain seq x y z
N PHE A 1 4.68 -9.32 -16.35
CA PHE A 1 4.57 -9.01 -14.91
C PHE A 1 4.73 -7.51 -14.69
N ALA A 2 4.35 -7.00 -13.51
CA ALA A 2 4.51 -5.59 -13.14
C ALA A 2 5.27 -5.49 -11.81
N LEU A 3 6.15 -4.51 -11.69
CA LEU A 3 6.94 -4.24 -10.49
C LEU A 3 6.64 -2.84 -9.98
N VAL A 4 6.48 -2.73 -8.67
CA VAL A 4 6.33 -1.46 -7.94
C VAL A 4 7.21 -1.53 -6.71
N LYS A 5 8.01 -0.49 -6.47
CA LYS A 5 8.84 -0.42 -5.27
C LYS A 5 7.97 -0.03 -4.07
N ALA A 6 8.16 -0.71 -2.93
CA ALA A 6 7.33 -0.49 -1.73
C ALA A 6 7.24 0.98 -1.25
N PRO A 7 8.30 1.82 -1.29
CA PRO A 7 8.20 3.24 -0.91
C PRO A 7 7.39 4.12 -1.89
N TRP A 8 6.99 3.60 -3.05
CA TRP A 8 6.10 4.30 -3.99
C TRP A 8 4.63 3.96 -3.79
N VAL A 9 4.31 3.08 -2.83
CA VAL A 9 2.95 2.72 -2.46
C VAL A 9 2.50 3.65 -1.34
N ILE A 10 1.44 4.42 -1.60
CA ILE A 10 0.80 5.28 -0.60
C ILE A 10 -0.34 4.49 0.03
N LEU A 11 -0.53 4.61 1.35
CA LEU A 11 -1.61 3.96 2.08
C LEU A 11 -2.70 4.95 2.45
N MET A 12 -3.95 4.52 2.33
CA MET A 12 -5.13 5.24 2.77
C MET A 12 -5.98 4.30 3.65
N ALA A 13 -6.29 4.73 4.87
CA ALA A 13 -6.97 3.91 5.88
C ALA A 13 -8.52 3.97 5.80
N ASP A 14 -9.09 4.97 5.12
CA ASP A 14 -10.53 5.23 5.05
C ASP A 14 -10.95 5.66 3.64
N ASP A 15 -12.14 5.26 3.19
CA ASP A 15 -12.64 5.47 1.84
C ASP A 15 -13.67 6.61 1.71
N GLY A 16 -13.53 7.65 2.53
CA GLY A 16 -14.24 8.92 2.34
C GLY A 16 -14.16 9.43 0.89
N GLU A 17 -15.13 10.25 0.46
CA GLU A 17 -15.25 10.71 -0.93
C GLU A 17 -14.09 11.63 -1.36
N VAL A 18 -12.95 11.03 -1.69
CA VAL A 18 -11.76 11.71 -2.17
C VAL A 18 -11.40 11.19 -3.55
N LYS A 19 -11.19 12.12 -4.49
CA LYS A 19 -10.73 11.80 -5.84
C LYS A 19 -9.21 11.91 -5.92
N PHE A 20 -8.55 10.82 -6.32
CA PHE A 20 -7.10 10.79 -6.49
C PHE A 20 -6.72 10.73 -7.96
N SER A 21 -5.61 11.38 -8.32
CA SER A 21 -5.00 11.24 -9.65
C SER A 21 -4.18 9.94 -9.80
N ALA A 22 -4.04 9.16 -8.72
CA ALA A 22 -3.47 7.81 -8.75
C ALA A 22 -4.47 6.86 -9.41
N ARG A 23 -4.05 6.22 -10.50
CA ARG A 23 -4.92 5.37 -11.32
C ARG A 23 -5.05 3.95 -10.78
N ASN A 24 -4.08 3.49 -9.99
CA ASN A 24 -4.12 2.18 -9.37
C ASN A 24 -4.52 2.37 -7.91
N GLN A 25 -5.67 1.84 -7.54
CA GLN A 25 -6.23 1.89 -6.19
C GLN A 25 -6.61 0.46 -5.81
N LEU A 26 -5.78 -0.18 -5.00
CA LEU A 26 -5.90 -1.59 -4.67
C LEU A 26 -6.42 -1.70 -3.23
N LYS A 27 -7.72 -1.99 -3.10
CA LYS A 27 -8.36 -2.19 -1.80
C LYS A 27 -7.94 -3.53 -1.20
N GLY A 28 -7.64 -3.54 0.09
CA GLY A 28 -7.25 -4.73 0.82
C GLY A 28 -7.40 -4.58 2.33
N THR A 29 -6.81 -5.53 3.03
CA THR A 29 -6.76 -5.56 4.49
C THR A 29 -5.31 -5.56 4.94
N VAL A 30 -4.98 -4.78 5.95
CA VAL A 30 -3.66 -4.80 6.57
C VAL A 30 -3.43 -6.19 7.18
N GLN A 31 -2.54 -6.96 6.59
CA GLN A 31 -2.21 -8.30 7.05
C GLN A 31 -1.10 -8.28 8.10
N LYS A 32 -0.11 -7.39 7.94
CA LYS A 32 1.05 -7.33 8.84
C LYS A 32 1.59 -5.90 8.95
N ILE A 33 2.03 -5.53 10.15
CA ILE A 33 2.75 -4.28 10.42
C ILE A 33 4.09 -4.62 11.09
N ALA A 34 5.20 -4.35 10.41
CA ALA A 34 6.55 -4.56 10.94
C ALA A 34 7.27 -3.23 11.13
N ARG A 35 7.23 -2.68 12.36
CA ARG A 35 7.90 -1.42 12.71
C ARG A 35 9.42 -1.61 12.78
N GLY A 36 10.15 -0.76 12.05
CA GLY A 36 11.59 -0.57 12.20
C GLY A 36 11.91 0.69 13.02
N ALA A 37 13.15 1.16 12.93
CA ALA A 37 13.62 2.33 13.68
C ALA A 37 12.90 3.64 13.27
N ILE A 38 12.66 3.83 11.97
CA ILE A 38 12.05 5.04 11.40
C ILE A 38 10.83 4.70 10.54
N ASN A 39 10.95 3.65 9.73
CA ASN A 39 9.91 3.22 8.80
C ASN A 39 9.29 1.89 9.24
N THR A 40 8.05 1.69 8.82
CA THR A 40 7.28 0.46 8.97
C THR A 40 7.07 -0.18 7.61
N ASP A 41 7.29 -1.50 7.53
CA ASP A 41 6.80 -2.33 6.43
C ASP A 41 5.37 -2.74 6.73
N VAL A 42 4.44 -2.34 5.86
CA VAL A 42 3.03 -2.68 5.93
C VAL A 42 2.69 -3.59 4.77
N VAL A 43 2.11 -4.75 5.09
CA VAL A 43 1.66 -5.71 4.09
C VAL A 43 0.15 -5.64 4.00
N LEU A 44 -0.38 -5.32 2.82
CA LEU A 44 -1.80 -5.45 2.51
C LEU A 44 -2.06 -6.78 1.81
N ALA A 45 -3.04 -7.53 2.30
CA ALA A 45 -3.63 -8.65 1.56
C ALA A 45 -4.76 -8.13 0.68
N LEU A 46 -4.66 -8.39 -0.63
CA LEU A 46 -5.73 -8.10 -1.59
C LEU A 46 -6.65 -9.32 -1.75
N ALA A 47 -7.82 -9.09 -2.34
CA ALA A 47 -8.66 -10.18 -2.82
C ALA A 47 -7.88 -11.07 -3.82
N GLY A 48 -8.00 -12.39 -3.67
CA GLY A 48 -7.25 -13.36 -4.50
C GLY A 48 -5.86 -13.73 -3.97
N GLY A 49 -5.47 -13.24 -2.78
CA GLY A 49 -4.27 -13.70 -2.07
C GLY A 49 -2.98 -12.96 -2.42
N THR A 50 -3.01 -12.06 -3.41
CA THR A 50 -1.87 -11.18 -3.72
C THR A 50 -1.58 -10.24 -2.55
N GLN A 51 -0.30 -10.02 -2.27
CA GLN A 51 0.16 -9.07 -1.26
C GLN A 51 0.73 -7.81 -1.91
N VAL A 52 0.48 -6.65 -1.30
CA VAL A 52 1.14 -5.39 -1.63
C VAL A 52 1.94 -4.93 -0.42
N HIS A 53 3.24 -4.72 -0.61
CA HIS A 53 4.14 -4.18 0.40
C HIS A 53 4.26 -2.67 0.25
N ALA A 54 4.12 -1.96 1.35
CA ALA A 54 4.34 -0.52 1.44
C ALA A 54 5.35 -0.22 2.55
N VAL A 55 6.23 0.75 2.31
CA VAL A 55 7.13 1.28 3.35
C VAL A 55 6.73 2.72 3.62
N VAL A 56 6.26 2.98 4.84
CA VAL A 56 5.82 4.30 5.31
C VAL A 56 6.51 4.65 6.63
N THR A 57 6.48 5.90 7.05
CA THR A 57 7.05 6.29 8.35
C THR A 57 6.24 5.70 9.50
N ASN A 58 6.90 5.47 10.65
CA ASN A 58 6.22 5.05 11.88
C ASN A 58 5.12 6.04 12.32
N GLU A 59 5.34 7.32 12.04
CA GLU A 59 4.39 8.41 12.26
C GLU A 59 3.13 8.22 11.41
N ALA A 60 3.27 8.02 10.10
CA ALA A 60 2.12 7.81 9.19
C ALA A 60 1.25 6.61 9.61
N VAL A 61 1.86 5.51 10.07
CA VAL A 61 1.10 4.35 10.59
C VAL A 61 0.25 4.73 11.80
N THR A 62 0.81 5.57 12.67
CA THR A 62 0.15 6.02 13.90
C THR A 62 -0.96 7.02 13.59
N GLU A 63 -0.69 8.00 12.73
CA GLU A 63 -1.66 9.03 12.30
C GLU A 63 -2.84 8.44 11.53
N LEU A 64 -2.58 7.48 10.63
CA LEU A 64 -3.62 6.78 9.87
C LEU A 64 -4.35 5.73 10.71
N GLY A 65 -3.89 5.46 11.95
CA GLY A 65 -4.49 4.46 12.82
C GLY A 65 -4.48 3.03 12.25
N LEU A 66 -3.49 2.71 11.40
CA LEU A 66 -3.40 1.40 10.73
C LEU A 66 -3.19 0.29 11.76
N LYS A 67 -3.95 -0.79 11.62
CA LYS A 67 -3.91 -1.96 12.51
C LYS A 67 -4.03 -3.22 11.68
N GLU A 68 -3.39 -4.31 12.10
CA GLU A 68 -3.65 -5.60 11.49
C GLU A 68 -5.14 -5.93 11.55
N GLY A 69 -5.70 -6.40 10.43
CA GLY A 69 -7.13 -6.62 10.23
C GLY A 69 -7.93 -5.41 9.77
N SER A 70 -7.38 -4.18 9.78
CA SER A 70 -8.12 -3.00 9.30
C SER A 70 -8.15 -2.94 7.77
N PRO A 71 -9.21 -2.39 7.16
CA PRO A 71 -9.20 -2.08 5.74
C PRO A 71 -8.16 -1.00 5.42
N ALA A 72 -7.58 -1.07 4.23
CA ALA A 72 -6.74 -0.01 3.68
C ALA A 72 -6.67 -0.12 2.15
N THR A 73 -6.37 0.99 1.48
CA THR A 73 -6.17 1.04 0.03
C THR A 73 -4.73 1.42 -0.28
N ALA A 74 -4.07 0.63 -1.13
CA ALA A 74 -2.80 0.99 -1.74
C ALA A 74 -3.04 1.87 -2.97
N LEU A 75 -2.55 3.10 -2.93
CA LEU A 75 -2.59 4.06 -4.03
C LEU A 75 -1.22 4.07 -4.73
N ILE A 76 -1.21 3.76 -6.03
CA ILE A 76 0.03 3.72 -6.83
C ILE A 76 -0.17 4.59 -8.07
N LYS A 77 0.67 5.62 -8.21
CA LYS A 77 0.67 6.45 -9.42
C LYS A 77 1.14 5.63 -10.62
N ALA A 78 0.52 5.83 -11.78
CA ALA A 78 0.85 5.08 -13.00
C ALA A 78 2.34 5.19 -13.40
N SER A 79 2.99 6.31 -13.11
CA SER A 79 4.42 6.54 -13.38
C SER A 79 5.38 5.76 -12.49
N HIS A 80 4.91 5.05 -11.47
CA HIS A 80 5.71 4.25 -10.54
C HIS A 80 5.64 2.73 -10.83
N VAL A 81 5.05 2.34 -11.97
CA VAL A 81 4.91 0.94 -12.38
C VAL A 81 5.93 0.64 -13.48
N VAL A 82 6.71 -0.43 -13.30
CA VAL A 82 7.60 -0.98 -14.33
C VAL A 82 6.95 -2.24 -14.90
N LEU A 83 6.78 -2.30 -16.22
CA LEU A 83 6.27 -3.48 -16.92
C LEU A 83 7.42 -4.35 -17.41
N GLY A 84 7.35 -5.64 -17.08
CA GLY A 84 8.22 -6.67 -17.65
C GLY A 84 7.41 -7.63 -18.50
N VAL A 85 7.88 -7.92 -19.71
CA VAL A 85 7.28 -8.90 -20.63
C VAL A 85 8.23 -10.09 -20.80
N PRO A 86 7.73 -11.30 -21.12
CA PRO A 86 8.58 -12.38 -21.59
C PRO A 86 9.42 -11.93 -22.78
N ALA A 87 10.63 -12.48 -22.89
CA ALA A 87 11.45 -12.31 -24.09
C ALA A 87 10.83 -13.02 -25.29
#